data_AF-A0A8C7MC69-F1
#
_entry.id   AF-A0A8C7MC69-F1
#
_cell.length_a   1.000
_cell.length_b   1.000
_cell.length_c   1.000
_cell.angle_alpha   90.00
_cell.angle_beta   90.00
_cell.angle_gamma   90.00
#
_symmetry.space_group_name_H-M   'P 1'
#
loop_
_entity.id
_entity.type
_entity.pdbx_description
1 polymer ?
#
loop_
_entity_poly.entity_id
_entity_poly.type
_entity_poly.pdbx_seq_one_letter_code
_entity_poly.pdbx_strand_id
1 'polypeptide(L)'
;MCVLLISLFLCVLLISLFLCVLLISLFLCVLLISLFLCVLLISLFLCVLLISLFLCVLLISLFLCVLLISLFLCVLLISLFLCVLLISLFLCVLLISLFLCVLLISLFLCVLLISLFLCVLLISLFLCVLLIFLFLCVLLEPVEGSLTQPCQPINHTVSLEKEGCPNVPSHSNPYLPWPIRFSTVYLHVCTYRDVPYETIRLPDCPPWVDPCVTYPVALSCDCTCSQTSDCTIESLQPDF
;
A
#
# COMPACT_ATOMS: atom_id res chain seq x y z
N MET A 1 16.29 156.34 -39.22
CA MET A 1 15.60 155.78 -38.02
C MET A 1 14.71 154.59 -38.37
N CYS A 2 13.89 154.61 -39.43
CA CYS A 2 12.96 153.50 -39.75
C CYS A 2 13.64 152.17 -40.15
N VAL A 3 14.73 152.19 -40.93
CA VAL A 3 15.41 150.96 -41.39
C VAL A 3 16.04 150.16 -40.25
N LEU A 4 16.61 150.86 -39.25
CA LEU A 4 17.31 150.24 -38.11
C LEU A 4 16.33 149.60 -37.10
N LEU A 5 15.11 150.14 -36.99
CA LEU A 5 14.03 149.56 -36.19
C LEU A 5 13.49 148.27 -36.83
N ILE A 6 13.33 148.25 -38.16
CA ILE A 6 12.86 147.08 -38.92
C ILE A 6 13.87 145.93 -38.83
N SER A 7 15.17 146.21 -38.96
CA SER A 7 16.21 145.18 -38.83
C SER A 7 16.26 144.59 -37.42
N LEU A 8 16.12 145.42 -36.37
CA LEU A 8 16.08 144.95 -34.99
C LEU A 8 14.87 144.03 -34.73
N PHE A 9 13.69 144.42 -35.22
CA PHE A 9 12.46 143.63 -35.08
C PHE A 9 12.58 142.27 -35.80
N LEU A 10 13.13 142.25 -37.02
CA LEU A 10 13.35 141.01 -37.76
C LEU A 10 14.38 140.10 -37.08
N CYS A 11 15.44 140.67 -36.49
CA CYS A 11 16.44 139.90 -35.72
C CYS A 11 15.83 139.26 -34.47
N VAL A 12 15.00 139.99 -33.71
CA VAL A 12 14.31 139.44 -32.52
C VAL A 12 13.34 138.33 -32.92
N LEU A 13 12.59 138.53 -34.01
CA LEU A 13 11.68 137.51 -34.54
C LEU A 13 12.45 136.23 -34.93
N LEU A 14 13.58 136.36 -35.63
CA LEU A 14 14.39 135.22 -36.06
C LEU A 14 14.98 134.44 -34.86
N ILE A 15 15.48 135.14 -33.84
CA ILE A 15 16.01 134.52 -32.62
C ILE A 15 14.91 133.78 -31.85
N SER A 16 13.72 134.39 -31.75
CA SER A 16 12.57 133.75 -31.08
C SER A 16 12.13 132.49 -31.81
N LEU A 17 12.06 132.52 -33.15
CA LEU A 17 11.72 131.36 -33.96
C LEU A 17 12.75 130.23 -33.82
N PHE A 18 14.05 130.57 -33.84
CA PHE A 18 15.13 129.59 -33.66
C PHE A 18 15.07 128.94 -32.27
N LEU A 19 14.85 129.72 -31.21
CA LEU A 19 14.71 129.18 -29.86
C LEU A 19 13.48 128.28 -29.71
N CYS A 20 12.36 128.64 -30.34
CA CYS A 20 11.15 127.81 -30.38
C CYS A 20 11.41 126.46 -31.08
N VAL A 21 12.09 126.46 -32.23
CA VAL A 21 12.43 125.23 -32.95
C VAL A 21 13.38 124.35 -32.12
N LEU A 22 14.37 124.95 -31.45
CA LEU A 22 15.29 124.24 -30.56
C LEU A 22 14.59 123.62 -29.35
N LEU A 23 13.62 124.32 -28.75
CA LEU A 23 12.86 123.80 -27.61
C LEU A 23 11.96 122.64 -28.01
N ILE A 24 11.29 122.73 -29.17
CA ILE A 24 10.44 121.66 -29.71
C ILE A 24 11.28 120.42 -30.03
N SER A 25 12.45 120.59 -30.64
CA SER A 25 13.32 119.46 -30.96
C SER A 25 13.85 118.78 -29.69
N LEU A 26 14.27 119.54 -28.67
CA LEU A 26 14.70 118.99 -27.38
C LEU A 26 13.57 118.22 -26.70
N PHE A 27 12.35 118.78 -26.67
CA PHE A 27 11.18 118.11 -26.08
C PHE A 27 10.86 116.80 -26.79
N LEU A 28 10.88 116.79 -28.13
CA LEU A 28 10.66 115.57 -28.91
C LEU A 28 11.75 114.52 -28.67
N CYS A 29 13.02 114.95 -28.53
CA CYS A 29 14.13 114.05 -28.19
C CYS A 29 13.93 113.40 -26.82
N VAL A 30 13.56 114.18 -25.79
CA VAL A 30 13.30 113.65 -24.44
C VAL A 30 12.10 112.69 -24.44
N LEU A 31 11.04 113.03 -25.19
CA LEU A 31 9.88 112.15 -25.35
C LEU A 31 10.26 110.83 -26.02
N LEU A 32 11.08 110.87 -27.08
CA LEU A 32 11.52 109.65 -27.79
C LEU A 32 12.40 108.76 -26.91
N ILE A 33 13.33 109.34 -26.16
CA ILE A 33 14.21 108.60 -25.23
C ILE A 33 13.39 107.95 -24.12
N SER A 34 12.43 108.68 -23.54
CA SER A 34 11.56 108.13 -22.49
C SER A 34 10.69 106.99 -23.01
N LEU A 35 10.09 107.13 -24.21
CA LEU A 35 9.34 106.05 -24.84
C LEU A 35 10.21 104.81 -25.10
N PHE A 36 11.42 104.99 -25.63
CA PHE A 36 12.35 103.89 -25.89
C PHE A 36 12.73 103.14 -24.60
N LEU A 37 13.04 103.88 -23.53
CA LEU A 37 13.36 103.28 -22.23
C LEU A 37 12.16 102.52 -21.65
N CYS A 38 10.94 103.06 -21.78
CA CYS A 38 9.72 102.38 -21.36
C CYS A 38 9.51 101.05 -22.10
N VAL A 39 9.67 101.05 -23.43
CA VAL A 39 9.56 99.82 -24.24
C VAL A 39 10.62 98.80 -23.84
N LEU A 40 11.87 99.24 -23.62
CA LEU A 40 12.97 98.38 -23.16
C LEU A 40 12.69 97.77 -21.77
N LEU A 41 12.15 98.55 -20.85
CA LEU A 41 11.83 98.06 -19.50
C LEU A 41 10.69 97.02 -19.54
N ILE A 42 9.65 97.28 -20.32
CA ILE A 42 8.53 96.34 -20.49
C ILE A 42 9.01 95.03 -21.12
N SER A 43 9.86 95.11 -22.16
CA SER A 43 10.38 93.91 -22.81
C SER A 43 11.26 93.09 -21.86
N LEU A 44 12.15 93.73 -21.10
CA LEU A 44 12.97 93.06 -20.09
C LEU A 44 12.11 92.38 -19.02
N PHE A 45 11.09 93.07 -18.50
CA PHE A 45 10.18 92.50 -17.50
C PHE A 45 9.45 91.27 -18.03
N LEU A 46 8.92 91.34 -19.27
CA LEU A 46 8.26 90.21 -19.90
C LEU A 46 9.23 89.03 -20.12
N CYS A 47 10.48 89.31 -20.53
CA CYS A 47 11.51 88.29 -20.68
C CYS A 47 11.81 87.57 -19.35
N VAL A 48 11.99 88.32 -18.26
CA VAL A 48 12.23 87.75 -16.93
C VAL A 48 11.03 86.91 -16.48
N LEU A 49 9.80 87.41 -16.68
CA LEU A 49 8.58 86.68 -16.35
C LEU A 49 8.50 85.35 -17.13
N LEU A 50 8.76 85.38 -18.44
CA LEU A 50 8.71 84.18 -19.28
C LEU A 50 9.75 83.14 -18.85
N ILE A 51 10.99 83.56 -18.58
CA ILE A 51 12.06 82.67 -18.09
C ILE A 51 11.66 82.05 -16.74
N SER A 52 11.11 82.86 -15.83
CA SER A 52 10.67 82.35 -14.52
C SER A 52 9.56 81.31 -14.66
N LEU A 53 8.57 81.56 -15.53
CA LEU A 53 7.47 80.61 -15.79
C LEU A 53 8.00 79.31 -16.39
N PHE A 54 8.89 79.40 -17.37
CA PHE A 54 9.50 78.22 -17.99
C PHE A 54 10.26 77.37 -16.97
N LEU A 55 11.07 77.99 -16.11
CA LEU A 55 11.80 77.28 -15.06
C LEU A 55 10.84 76.64 -14.05
N CYS A 56 9.76 77.32 -13.67
CA CYS A 56 8.73 76.76 -12.79
C CYS A 56 8.09 75.51 -13.40
N VAL A 57 7.71 75.56 -14.68
CA VAL A 57 7.11 74.41 -15.39
C VAL A 57 8.10 73.25 -15.45
N LEU A 58 9.37 73.53 -15.76
CA LEU A 58 10.43 72.51 -15.81
C LEU A 58 10.66 71.86 -14.44
N LEU A 59 10.66 72.63 -13.36
CA LEU A 59 10.84 72.10 -12.00
C LEU A 59 9.66 71.20 -11.60
N ILE A 60 8.44 71.63 -11.90
CA ILE A 60 7.23 70.84 -11.61
C ILE A 60 7.24 69.53 -12.39
N SER A 61 7.61 69.56 -13.68
CA SER A 61 7.67 68.34 -14.49
C SER A 61 8.73 67.38 -13.96
N LEU A 62 9.93 67.87 -13.62
CA LEU A 62 10.99 67.05 -13.04
C LEU A 62 10.55 66.41 -11.71
N PHE A 63 9.92 67.19 -10.83
CA PHE A 63 9.42 66.67 -9.55
C PHE A 63 8.39 65.56 -9.76
N LEU A 64 7.43 65.78 -10.67
CA LEU A 64 6.43 64.77 -11.01
C LEU A 64 7.07 63.50 -11.59
N CYS A 65 8.07 63.65 -12.47
CA CYS A 65 8.82 62.52 -13.02
C CYS A 65 9.50 61.70 -11.93
N VAL A 66 10.20 62.34 -11.00
CA VAL A 66 10.86 61.65 -9.87
C VAL A 66 9.83 60.95 -8.99
N LEU A 67 8.72 61.61 -8.66
CA LEU A 67 7.64 61.03 -7.87
C LEU A 67 7.08 59.77 -8.55
N LEU A 68 6.79 59.83 -9.86
CA LEU A 68 6.25 58.71 -10.62
C LEU A 68 7.23 57.52 -10.65
N ILE A 69 8.51 57.78 -10.89
CA ILE A 69 9.57 56.75 -10.89
C ILE A 69 9.66 56.09 -9.52
N SER A 70 9.64 56.89 -8.45
CA SER A 70 9.69 56.38 -7.08
C SER A 70 8.48 55.48 -6.76
N LEU A 71 7.27 55.90 -7.14
CA LEU A 71 6.05 55.12 -6.94
C LEU A 71 6.09 53.81 -7.72
N PHE A 72 6.52 53.85 -8.98
CA PHE A 72 6.65 52.65 -9.80
C PHE A 72 7.63 51.65 -9.18
N LEU A 73 8.79 52.12 -8.73
CA LEU A 73 9.78 51.28 -8.07
C LEU A 73 9.23 50.67 -6.77
N CYS A 74 8.50 51.46 -5.97
CA CYS A 74 7.85 50.97 -4.74
C CYS A 74 6.84 49.86 -5.05
N VAL A 75 5.97 50.04 -6.05
CA VAL A 75 4.99 49.02 -6.46
C VAL A 75 5.70 47.75 -6.95
N LEU A 76 6.75 47.89 -7.77
CA LEU A 76 7.54 46.76 -8.26
C LEU A 76 8.16 45.98 -7.08
N LEU A 77 8.78 46.68 -6.12
CA LEU A 77 9.40 46.03 -4.97
C LEU A 77 8.38 45.28 -4.10
N ILE A 78 7.22 45.89 -3.83
CA ILE A 78 6.13 45.25 -3.07
C ILE A 78 5.65 43.99 -3.80
N SER A 79 5.46 44.08 -5.12
CA SER A 79 5.02 42.93 -5.92
C SER A 79 6.03 41.78 -5.87
N LEU A 80 7.33 42.09 -6.01
CA LEU A 80 8.39 41.09 -5.93
C LEU A 80 8.45 40.42 -4.56
N PHE A 81 8.37 41.22 -3.49
CA PHE A 81 8.36 40.69 -2.12
C PHE A 81 7.18 39.73 -1.89
N LEU A 82 5.99 40.12 -2.33
CA LEU A 82 4.79 39.28 -2.23
C LEU A 82 4.95 37.98 -3.04
N CYS A 83 5.52 38.06 -4.25
CA CYS A 83 5.79 36.87 -5.07
C CYS A 83 6.74 35.90 -4.36
N VAL A 84 7.84 36.39 -3.78
CA VAL A 84 8.80 35.56 -3.03
C VAL A 84 8.13 34.92 -1.81
N LEU A 85 7.35 35.70 -1.05
CA LEU A 85 6.61 35.19 0.10
C LEU A 85 5.65 34.06 -0.31
N LEU A 86 4.89 34.25 -1.38
CA LEU A 86 3.93 33.24 -1.86
C LEU A 86 4.65 31.94 -2.29
N ILE A 87 5.76 32.05 -3.03
CA ILE A 87 6.56 30.89 -3.45
C ILE A 87 7.10 30.15 -2.23
N SER A 88 7.61 30.88 -1.24
CA SER A 88 8.14 30.26 -0.01
C SER A 88 7.04 29.51 0.75
N LEU A 89 5.85 30.10 0.90
CA LEU A 89 4.72 29.48 1.58
C LEU A 89 4.26 28.21 0.85
N PHE A 90 4.15 28.27 -0.48
CA PHE A 90 3.78 27.11 -1.30
C PHE A 90 4.77 25.96 -1.12
N LEU A 91 6.07 26.26 -1.15
CA LEU A 91 7.11 25.25 -0.94
C LEU A 91 7.04 24.65 0.47
N CYS A 92 6.78 25.46 1.50
CA CYS A 92 6.60 24.98 2.87
C CYS A 92 5.42 24.02 2.98
N VAL A 93 4.26 24.36 2.39
CA VAL A 93 3.08 23.48 2.39
C VAL A 93 3.36 22.17 1.66
N LEU A 94 4.02 22.22 0.50
CA LEU A 94 4.42 21.03 -0.26
C LEU A 94 5.32 20.13 0.58
N LEU A 95 6.34 20.68 1.24
CA LEU A 95 7.26 19.92 2.08
C LEU A 95 6.54 19.23 3.25
N ILE A 96 5.65 19.95 3.94
CA ILE A 96 4.86 19.40 5.05
C ILE A 96 3.97 18.26 4.55
N SER A 97 3.31 18.44 3.40
CA SER A 97 2.46 17.41 2.81
C SER A 97 3.25 16.14 2.47
N LEU A 98 4.43 16.28 1.87
CA LEU A 98 5.32 15.17 1.54
C LEU A 98 5.78 14.43 2.80
N PHE A 99 6.20 15.16 3.83
CA PHE A 99 6.61 14.57 5.10
C PHE A 99 5.47 13.75 5.73
N LEU A 100 4.26 14.31 5.76
CA LEU A 100 3.09 13.61 6.28
C LEU A 100 2.76 12.35 5.47
N CYS A 101 2.85 12.41 4.13
CA CYS A 101 2.66 11.25 3.27
C CYS A 101 3.66 10.13 3.58
N VAL A 102 4.96 10.46 3.71
CA VAL A 102 6.01 9.49 4.05
C VAL A 102 5.75 8.87 5.43
N LEU A 103 5.39 9.69 6.42
CA LEU A 103 5.04 9.21 7.76
C LEU A 103 3.86 8.23 7.72
N LEU A 104 2.80 8.56 6.98
CA LEU A 104 1.62 7.70 6.87
C LEU A 104 1.96 6.35 6.22
N ILE A 105 2.73 6.36 5.13
CA ILE A 105 3.18 5.14 4.44
C ILE A 105 4.02 4.28 5.40
N SER A 106 4.95 4.90 6.14
CA SER A 106 5.78 4.18 7.11
C SER A 106 4.94 3.53 8.20
N LEU A 107 3.95 4.24 8.75
CA LEU A 107 3.04 3.72 9.76
C LEU A 107 2.21 2.54 9.23
N PHE A 108 1.65 2.67 8.02
CA PHE A 108 0.89 1.60 7.39
C PHE A 108 1.74 0.34 7.19
N LEU A 109 2.97 0.49 6.70
CA LEU A 109 3.90 -0.62 6.52
C LEU A 109 4.23 -1.29 7.87
N CYS A 110 4.46 -0.50 8.93
CA CYS A 110 4.70 -1.03 10.27
C CYS A 110 3.52 -1.87 10.77
N VAL A 111 2.29 -1.38 10.61
CA VAL A 111 1.08 -2.11 11.02
C VAL A 111 0.93 -3.42 10.24
N LEU A 112 1.18 -3.39 8.91
CA LEU A 112 1.15 -4.58 8.07
C LEU A 112 2.20 -5.62 8.49
N LEU A 113 3.42 -5.17 8.84
CA LEU A 113 4.48 -6.07 9.28
C LEU A 113 4.12 -6.72 10.63
N ILE A 114 3.57 -5.95 11.57
CA ILE A 114 3.14 -6.46 12.88
C ILE A 114 1.99 -7.47 12.71
N SER A 115 1.02 -7.18 11.85
CA SER A 115 -0.09 -8.11 11.60
C SER A 115 0.40 -9.40 10.96
N LEU A 116 1.30 -9.33 9.98
CA LEU A 116 1.92 -10.51 9.38
C LEU A 116 2.67 -11.35 10.41
N PHE A 117 3.48 -10.70 11.26
CA PHE A 117 4.22 -11.40 12.32
C PHE A 117 3.27 -12.12 13.30
N LEU A 118 2.20 -11.44 13.72
CA LEU A 118 1.18 -12.04 14.60
C LEU A 118 0.48 -13.23 13.93
N CYS A 119 0.15 -13.13 12.63
CA CYS A 119 -0.44 -14.22 11.86
C CYS A 119 0.49 -15.44 11.80
N VAL A 120 1.78 -15.25 11.53
CA VAL A 120 2.77 -16.34 11.50
C VAL A 120 2.89 -16.99 12.88
N LEU A 121 2.96 -16.18 13.94
CA LEU A 121 2.98 -16.69 15.31
C LEU A 121 1.75 -17.54 15.63
N LEU A 122 0.54 -17.06 15.27
CA LEU A 122 -0.71 -17.79 15.51
C LEU A 122 -0.74 -19.13 14.75
N ILE A 123 -0.32 -19.15 13.48
CA ILE A 123 -0.23 -20.39 12.68
C ILE A 123 0.78 -21.36 13.32
N SER A 124 1.93 -20.86 13.76
CA SER A 124 2.95 -21.69 14.42
C SER A 124 2.44 -22.30 15.72
N LEU A 125 1.70 -21.54 16.53
CA LEU A 125 1.08 -22.01 17.76
C LEU A 125 0.01 -23.06 17.47
N PHE A 126 -0.85 -22.82 16.48
CA PHE A 126 -1.88 -23.78 16.06
C PHE A 126 -1.27 -25.11 15.60
N LEU A 127 -0.21 -25.04 14.78
CA LEU A 127 0.52 -26.22 14.33
C LEU A 127 1.16 -26.98 15.49
N CYS A 128 1.76 -26.27 16.46
CA CYS A 128 2.28 -26.88 17.68
C CYS A 128 1.20 -27.60 18.49
N VAL A 129 0.04 -26.96 18.70
CA VAL A 129 -1.08 -27.58 19.43
C VAL A 129 -1.60 -28.82 18.69
N LEU A 130 -1.73 -28.74 17.36
CA LEU A 130 -2.14 -29.88 16.53
C LEU A 130 -1.14 -31.04 16.64
N LEU A 131 0.17 -30.75 16.60
CA LEU A 131 1.22 -31.76 16.76
C LEU A 131 1.17 -32.42 18.14
N ILE A 132 0.96 -31.64 19.20
CA ILE A 132 0.79 -32.16 20.57
C ILE A 132 -0.46 -33.03 20.65
N PHE A 133 -1.57 -32.60 20.06
CA PHE A 133 -2.81 -33.39 20.03
C PHE A 133 -2.61 -34.70 19.27
N LEU A 134 -1.95 -34.68 18.11
CA LEU A 134 -1.63 -35.89 17.34
C LEU A 134 -0.73 -36.83 18.15
N PHE A 135 0.33 -36.31 18.78
CA PHE A 135 1.21 -37.09 19.64
C PHE A 135 0.44 -37.71 20.81
N LEU A 136 -0.43 -36.92 21.46
CA LEU A 136 -1.27 -37.39 22.55
C LEU A 136 -2.28 -38.44 22.08
N CYS A 137 -2.87 -38.31 20.89
CA CYS A 137 -3.73 -39.33 20.28
C CYS A 137 -3.00 -40.63 20.00
N VAL A 138 -1.75 -40.59 19.52
CA VAL A 138 -0.93 -41.80 19.33
C VAL A 138 -0.59 -42.44 20.68
N LEU A 139 -0.32 -41.63 21.72
CA LEU A 139 -0.03 -42.13 23.07
C LEU A 139 -1.28 -42.65 23.81
N LEU A 140 -2.45 -42.10 23.49
CA LEU A 140 -3.76 -42.51 23.98
C LEU A 140 -4.51 -43.43 23.00
N GLU A 141 -3.84 -43.95 21.95
CA GLU A 141 -4.42 -45.05 21.20
C GLU A 141 -4.80 -46.10 22.24
N PRO A 142 -6.10 -46.42 22.42
CA PRO A 142 -6.40 -47.66 23.08
C PRO A 142 -5.66 -48.68 22.22
N VAL A 143 -4.80 -49.49 22.84
CA VAL A 143 -4.56 -50.80 22.26
C VAL A 143 -5.96 -51.38 22.18
N GLU A 144 -6.60 -51.24 21.02
CA GLU A 144 -7.66 -52.11 20.56
C GLU A 144 -6.96 -53.46 20.43
N GLY A 145 -6.68 -54.02 21.61
CA GLY A 145 -6.43 -55.41 21.80
C GLY A 145 -7.65 -56.02 21.20
N SER A 146 -7.44 -56.53 19.98
CA SER A 146 -8.16 -57.63 19.38
C SER A 146 -9.03 -58.24 20.45
N LEU A 147 -10.33 -57.96 20.35
CA LEU A 147 -11.35 -58.48 21.22
C LEU A 147 -11.05 -59.97 21.34
N THR A 148 -10.38 -60.38 22.43
CA THR A 148 -9.98 -61.75 22.64
C THR A 148 -11.29 -62.46 22.85
N GLN A 149 -11.91 -62.92 21.77
CA GLN A 149 -12.92 -63.94 21.85
C GLN A 149 -12.27 -65.05 22.68
N PRO A 150 -12.84 -65.39 23.84
CA PRO A 150 -12.25 -66.45 24.65
C PRO A 150 -12.24 -67.70 23.78
N CYS A 151 -11.08 -68.34 23.69
CA CYS A 151 -10.88 -69.60 22.99
C CYS A 151 -11.76 -70.66 23.66
N GLN A 152 -12.97 -70.85 23.11
CA GLN A 152 -14.01 -71.72 23.62
C GLN A 152 -14.41 -72.71 22.51
N PRO A 153 -14.79 -73.95 22.87
CA PRO A 153 -15.27 -74.92 21.89
C PRO A 153 -16.57 -74.43 21.25
N ILE A 154 -16.63 -74.47 19.92
CA ILE A 154 -17.81 -74.12 19.13
C ILE A 154 -18.24 -75.38 18.38
N ASN A 155 -19.57 -75.60 18.29
CA ASN A 155 -20.11 -76.70 17.51
C ASN A 155 -19.94 -76.39 16.03
N HIS A 156 -19.24 -77.27 15.31
CA HIS A 156 -19.06 -77.17 13.87
C HIS A 156 -19.34 -78.53 13.23
N THR A 157 -19.86 -78.52 12.01
CA THR A 157 -19.92 -79.72 11.17
C THR A 157 -18.55 -79.96 10.57
N VAL A 158 -18.17 -81.23 10.48
CA VAL A 158 -16.93 -81.68 9.84
C VAL A 158 -17.31 -82.79 8.86
N SER A 159 -16.80 -82.72 7.64
CA SER A 159 -16.91 -83.78 6.65
C SER A 159 -16.02 -84.96 7.06
N LEU A 160 -16.60 -86.17 7.10
CA LEU A 160 -15.85 -87.40 7.37
C LEU A 160 -15.76 -88.21 6.08
N GLU A 161 -14.56 -88.24 5.50
CA GLU A 161 -14.26 -89.04 4.32
C GLU A 161 -13.32 -90.20 4.70
N LYS A 162 -13.54 -91.38 4.09
CA LYS A 162 -12.65 -92.54 4.23
C LYS A 162 -12.41 -93.17 2.87
N GLU A 163 -11.15 -93.31 2.49
CA GLU A 163 -10.76 -93.95 1.24
C GLU A 163 -11.38 -95.36 1.15
N GLY A 164 -12.23 -95.56 0.14
CA GLY A 164 -12.96 -96.81 -0.08
C GLY A 164 -14.48 -96.73 0.13
N CYS A 165 -15.01 -95.64 0.70
CA CYS A 165 -16.45 -95.35 0.76
C CYS A 165 -16.83 -94.21 -0.21
N PRO A 166 -18.06 -94.15 -0.77
CA PRO A 166 -18.43 -93.13 -1.77
C PRO A 166 -18.66 -91.73 -1.15
N ASN A 167 -18.00 -90.68 -1.69
CA ASN A 167 -18.15 -89.27 -1.26
C ASN A 167 -19.44 -88.62 -1.81
N VAL A 168 -20.01 -87.65 -1.07
CA VAL A 168 -21.13 -86.78 -1.51
C VAL A 168 -20.61 -85.34 -1.65
N PRO A 169 -20.93 -84.57 -2.70
CA PRO A 169 -20.19 -83.35 -3.03
C PRO A 169 -20.81 -82.07 -2.41
N SER A 170 -20.01 -81.28 -1.67
CA SER A 170 -20.29 -79.86 -1.38
C SER A 170 -19.57 -78.96 -2.39
N HIS A 171 -20.34 -78.09 -3.04
CA HIS A 171 -19.90 -77.20 -4.12
C HIS A 171 -19.20 -75.93 -3.63
N SER A 172 -18.32 -75.44 -4.51
CA SER A 172 -17.32 -74.38 -4.38
C SER A 172 -17.81 -72.94 -4.15
N ASN A 173 -16.98 -72.25 -3.36
CA ASN A 173 -16.84 -70.83 -2.99
C ASN A 173 -17.00 -69.77 -4.12
N PRO A 174 -17.07 -68.46 -3.80
CA PRO A 174 -15.92 -67.62 -4.16
C PRO A 174 -15.55 -66.45 -3.20
N TYR A 175 -14.24 -66.21 -3.14
CA TYR A 175 -13.42 -65.21 -2.42
C TYR A 175 -13.61 -63.74 -2.86
N LEU A 176 -12.97 -62.78 -2.12
CA LEU A 176 -12.15 -61.63 -2.61
C LEU A 176 -11.49 -60.83 -1.42
N PRO A 177 -10.45 -59.98 -1.61
CA PRO A 177 -9.20 -60.01 -0.82
C PRO A 177 -8.63 -58.64 -0.29
N TRP A 178 -7.51 -58.72 0.47
CA TRP A 178 -6.52 -57.66 0.90
C TRP A 178 -6.89 -56.66 2.03
N PRO A 179 -5.94 -56.00 2.74
CA PRO A 179 -4.48 -56.06 2.70
C PRO A 179 -3.78 -56.39 4.05
N ILE A 180 -2.54 -56.85 3.95
CA ILE A 180 -1.64 -57.14 5.08
C ILE A 180 -1.03 -55.83 5.60
N ARG A 181 -1.21 -55.56 6.90
CA ARG A 181 -0.32 -54.68 7.67
C ARG A 181 0.56 -55.58 8.54
N PHE A 182 1.85 -55.60 8.26
CA PHE A 182 2.82 -56.28 9.12
C PHE A 182 2.87 -55.54 10.46
N SER A 183 2.57 -56.25 11.53
CA SER A 183 3.00 -55.89 12.86
C SER A 183 3.39 -57.19 13.56
N THR A 184 4.64 -57.25 13.97
CA THR A 184 5.21 -58.32 14.79
C THR A 184 4.46 -58.38 16.11
N VAL A 185 3.47 -59.26 16.18
CA VAL A 185 2.70 -59.52 17.40
C VAL A 185 2.55 -61.03 17.50
N TYR A 186 2.95 -61.55 18.66
CA TYR A 186 2.78 -62.94 19.07
C TYR A 186 1.36 -63.42 18.71
N LEU A 187 1.24 -64.38 17.79
CA LEU A 187 -0.06 -64.96 17.46
C LEU A 187 -0.48 -65.90 18.61
N HIS A 188 -1.47 -65.48 19.40
CA HIS A 188 -2.22 -66.39 20.27
C HIS A 188 -3.18 -67.20 19.39
N VAL A 189 -2.73 -68.37 18.92
CA VAL A 189 -3.56 -69.31 18.15
C VAL A 189 -4.35 -70.19 19.11
N CYS A 190 -5.66 -70.28 18.94
CA CYS A 190 -6.54 -71.17 19.71
C CYS A 190 -6.37 -72.62 19.20
N THR A 191 -5.96 -73.52 20.09
CA THR A 191 -5.67 -74.93 19.80
C THR A 191 -6.46 -75.85 20.73
N TYR A 192 -6.63 -77.12 20.36
CA TYR A 192 -7.32 -78.08 21.21
C TYR A 192 -6.45 -78.50 22.42
N ARG A 193 -7.09 -78.69 23.58
CA ARG A 193 -6.42 -79.16 24.80
C ARG A 193 -6.92 -80.55 25.21
N ASP A 194 -8.23 -80.70 25.42
CA ASP A 194 -8.84 -81.98 25.77
C ASP A 194 -9.65 -82.52 24.58
N VAL A 195 -9.20 -83.66 24.01
CA VAL A 195 -9.72 -84.22 22.76
C VAL A 195 -10.01 -85.72 22.90
N PRO A 196 -11.22 -86.13 23.33
CA PRO A 196 -11.70 -87.49 23.12
C PRO A 196 -11.91 -87.79 21.64
N TYR A 197 -11.83 -89.08 21.28
CA TYR A 197 -12.14 -89.56 19.95
C TYR A 197 -13.46 -90.33 19.96
N GLU A 198 -14.38 -89.94 19.08
CA GLU A 198 -15.62 -90.67 18.85
C GLU A 198 -15.53 -91.46 17.55
N THR A 199 -16.22 -92.60 17.48
CA THR A 199 -16.23 -93.45 16.29
C THR A 199 -17.64 -93.53 15.71
N ILE A 200 -17.77 -93.17 14.43
CA ILE A 200 -19.02 -93.35 13.67
C ILE A 200 -18.80 -94.35 12.54
N ARG A 201 -19.87 -95.02 12.11
CA ARG A 201 -19.84 -95.92 10.95
C ARG A 201 -20.39 -95.20 9.73
N LEU A 202 -19.57 -95.06 8.70
CA LEU A 202 -20.00 -94.52 7.41
C LEU A 202 -20.98 -95.50 6.74
N PRO A 203 -22.12 -95.02 6.23
CA PRO A 203 -23.03 -95.84 5.44
C PRO A 203 -22.40 -96.20 4.08
N ASP A 204 -22.83 -97.33 3.50
CA ASP A 204 -22.53 -97.75 2.12
C ASP A 204 -21.05 -98.04 1.77
N CYS A 205 -20.22 -98.37 2.78
CA CYS A 205 -18.86 -98.86 2.53
C CYS A 205 -18.84 -100.33 2.05
N PRO A 206 -17.92 -100.71 1.14
CA PRO A 206 -17.73 -102.09 0.69
C PRO A 206 -17.36 -103.06 1.84
N PRO A 207 -17.71 -104.36 1.76
CA PRO A 207 -17.55 -105.30 2.88
C PRO A 207 -16.09 -105.61 3.28
N TRP A 208 -15.11 -105.21 2.46
CA TRP A 208 -13.68 -105.32 2.72
C TRP A 208 -13.06 -104.03 3.28
N VAL A 209 -13.85 -102.97 3.46
CA VAL A 209 -13.42 -101.69 4.04
C VAL A 209 -14.06 -101.55 5.42
N ASP A 210 -13.27 -101.25 6.44
CA ASP A 210 -13.82 -100.94 7.75
C ASP A 210 -14.60 -99.62 7.68
N PRO A 211 -15.93 -99.59 7.90
CA PRO A 211 -16.71 -98.37 7.82
C PRO A 211 -16.49 -97.43 9.02
N CYS A 212 -15.76 -97.85 10.05
CA CYS A 212 -15.56 -97.05 11.25
C CYS A 212 -14.56 -95.90 11.00
N VAL A 213 -14.97 -94.66 11.26
CA VAL A 213 -14.11 -93.46 11.25
C VAL A 213 -14.07 -92.88 12.66
N THR A 214 -12.86 -92.65 13.15
CA THR A 214 -12.60 -92.00 14.44
C THR A 214 -12.29 -90.53 14.20
N TYR A 215 -13.02 -89.61 14.85
CA TYR A 215 -12.77 -88.17 14.75
C TYR A 215 -12.57 -87.54 16.14
N PRO A 216 -11.70 -86.53 16.25
CA PRO A 216 -11.48 -85.80 17.51
C PRO A 216 -12.65 -84.86 17.83
N VAL A 217 -13.08 -84.84 19.09
CA VAL A 217 -14.08 -83.89 19.61
C VAL A 217 -13.43 -82.99 20.65
N ALA A 218 -13.45 -81.68 20.43
CA ALA A 218 -12.83 -80.73 21.34
C ALA A 218 -13.73 -80.40 22.54
N LEU A 219 -13.31 -80.77 23.75
CA LEU A 219 -13.99 -80.40 25.00
C LEU A 219 -13.44 -79.10 25.60
N SER A 220 -12.17 -78.79 25.34
CA SER A 220 -11.51 -77.57 25.80
C SER A 220 -10.45 -77.10 24.81
N CYS A 221 -10.21 -75.79 24.78
CA CYS A 221 -9.24 -75.15 23.90
C CYS A 221 -8.27 -74.27 24.71
N ASP A 222 -7.03 -74.12 24.23
CA ASP A 222 -5.97 -73.31 24.85
C ASP A 222 -5.21 -72.51 23.79
N CYS A 223 -4.67 -71.35 24.17
CA CYS A 223 -4.05 -70.39 23.25
C CYS A 223 -2.53 -70.59 23.12
N THR A 224 -2.12 -71.76 22.62
CA THR A 224 -0.70 -72.13 22.45
C THR A 224 -0.46 -72.88 21.13
N CYS A 225 0.44 -72.41 20.26
CA CYS A 225 0.85 -73.21 19.09
C CYS A 225 1.88 -74.27 19.55
N SER A 226 1.52 -75.56 19.44
CA SER A 226 2.37 -76.71 19.79
C SER A 226 2.95 -77.38 18.53
N GLN A 227 4.06 -78.12 18.65
CA GLN A 227 4.76 -78.74 17.51
C GLN A 227 3.95 -79.83 16.77
N THR A 228 2.81 -80.26 17.32
CA THR A 228 1.92 -81.29 16.75
C THR A 228 0.78 -80.71 15.91
N SER A 229 0.65 -79.39 15.84
CA SER A 229 -0.39 -78.68 15.10
C SER A 229 0.21 -77.85 13.97
N ASP A 230 -0.29 -78.00 12.75
CA ASP A 230 0.14 -77.18 11.61
C ASP A 230 -0.36 -75.74 11.78
N CYS A 231 0.51 -74.88 12.33
CA CYS A 231 0.23 -73.46 12.53
C CYS A 231 0.43 -72.70 11.22
N THR A 232 -0.48 -72.87 10.27
CA THR A 232 -0.54 -72.12 9.00
C THR A 232 -1.55 -70.97 9.08
N ILE A 233 -1.34 -69.93 8.27
CA ILE A 233 -2.20 -68.73 8.26
C ILE A 233 -3.54 -69.00 7.53
N GLU A 234 -3.56 -70.00 6.63
CA GLU A 234 -4.75 -70.51 5.96
C GLU A 234 -4.66 -72.04 5.87
N SER A 235 -5.80 -72.72 6.08
CA SER A 235 -5.98 -74.17 5.95
C SER A 235 -7.27 -74.47 5.18
N LEU A 236 -7.41 -75.69 4.65
CA LEU A 236 -8.64 -76.18 4.03
C LEU A 236 -9.82 -76.02 5.00
N GLN A 237 -10.98 -75.54 4.53
CA GLN A 237 -12.18 -75.42 5.37
C GLN A 237 -12.60 -76.79 5.91
N PRO A 238 -13.17 -76.89 7.13
CA PRO A 238 -13.54 -78.15 7.78
C PRO A 238 -14.64 -78.96 7.07
N ASP A 239 -15.24 -78.40 6.01
CA ASP A 239 -16.31 -79.00 5.21
C ASP A 239 -15.82 -79.52 3.82
N PHE A 240 -14.51 -79.76 3.67
CA PHE A 240 -13.90 -80.35 2.48
C PHE A 240 -13.68 -81.85 2.58
#